data_AF-A0A450SII6-F1
#
_entry.id   AF-A0A450SII6-F1
#
_cell.length_a   1.000
_cell.length_b   1.000
_cell.length_c   1.000
_cell.angle_alpha   90.00
_cell.angle_beta   90.00
_cell.angle_gamma   90.00
#
_symmetry.space_group_name_H-M   'P 1'
#
loop_
_entity.id
_entity.type
_entity.pdbx_description
1 polymer ?
#
loop_
_entity_poly.entity_id
_entity_poly.type
_entity_poly.pdbx_seq_one_letter_code
_entity_poly.pdbx_strand_id
1 'polypeptide(L)'
;MFDNDVFEKWLDSQSGEIVEKMGRGEPLRTEEMMVLVLKAQANHFHHLDKDLRNEMKTLREDMNQRFEIVDKRFENVDKRFEQLIRRIDRFMFWSMGITVAAAAFVVTYLK
;
A
#
# COMPACT_ATOMS: atom_id res chain seq x y z
N MET A 1 -0.25 18.80 -25.19
CA MET A 1 0.72 18.62 -24.10
C MET A 1 2.07 18.86 -24.75
N PHE A 2 2.80 19.91 -24.38
CA PHE A 2 4.14 20.12 -24.93
C PHE A 2 4.99 18.87 -24.61
N ASP A 3 5.77 18.38 -25.58
CA ASP A 3 6.70 17.28 -25.34
C ASP A 3 7.70 17.71 -24.25
N ASN A 4 7.58 17.13 -23.05
CA ASN A 4 8.44 17.42 -21.89
C ASN A 4 9.93 17.34 -22.26
N ASP A 5 10.29 16.41 -23.16
CA ASP A 5 11.65 16.23 -23.64
C ASP A 5 12.22 17.43 -24.39
N VAL A 6 11.39 18.19 -25.11
CA VAL A 6 11.86 19.33 -25.92
C VAL A 6 12.18 20.51 -25.02
N PHE A 7 11.32 20.78 -24.04
CA PHE A 7 11.52 21.87 -23.09
C PHE A 7 12.70 21.61 -22.14
N GLU A 8 12.83 20.38 -21.63
CA GLU A 8 13.98 20.02 -20.81
C GLU A 8 15.30 20.12 -21.59
N LYS A 9 15.37 19.56 -22.80
CA LYS A 9 16.58 19.68 -23.65
C LYS A 9 16.94 21.13 -23.95
N TRP A 10 15.94 21.97 -24.20
CA TRP A 10 16.15 23.40 -24.42
C TRP A 10 16.67 24.11 -23.16
N LEU A 11 16.05 23.86 -21.99
CA LEU A 11 16.52 24.41 -20.71
C LEU A 11 17.94 23.98 -20.39
N ASP A 12 18.29 22.74 -20.70
CA ASP A 12 19.62 22.18 -20.46
C ASP A 12 20.67 22.88 -21.31
N SER A 13 20.40 23.03 -22.61
CA SER A 13 21.26 23.77 -23.53
C SER A 13 21.46 25.20 -23.07
N GLN A 14 20.38 25.92 -22.77
CA GLN A 14 20.45 27.33 -22.35
C GLN A 14 21.16 27.48 -21.01
N SER A 15 20.88 26.61 -20.03
CA SER A 15 21.57 26.64 -18.75
C SER A 15 23.08 26.39 -18.90
N GLY A 16 23.49 25.51 -19.82
CA GLY A 16 24.89 25.25 -20.13
C GLY A 16 25.60 26.48 -20.71
N GLU A 17 24.99 27.13 -21.69
CA GLU A 17 25.51 28.38 -22.28
C GLU A 17 25.65 29.49 -21.24
N ILE A 18 24.67 29.62 -20.34
CA ILE A 18 24.67 30.62 -19.26
C ILE A 18 25.79 30.34 -18.24
N VAL A 19 25.98 29.06 -17.87
CA VAL A 19 27.07 28.65 -16.96
C VAL A 19 28.44 28.92 -17.58
N GLU A 20 28.62 28.65 -18.87
CA GLU A 20 29.86 28.95 -19.59
C GLU A 20 30.12 30.46 -19.66
N LYS A 21 29.09 31.27 -19.90
CA LYS A 21 29.16 32.72 -19.89
C LYS A 21 29.53 33.28 -18.50
N MET A 22 28.96 32.71 -17.44
CA MET A 22 29.33 33.02 -16.06
C MET A 22 30.81 32.67 -15.77
N GLY A 23 31.28 31.53 -16.28
CA GLY A 23 32.68 31.11 -16.17
C GLY A 23 33.67 32.04 -16.90
N ARG A 24 33.20 32.78 -17.92
CA ARG A 24 33.97 33.82 -18.62
C ARG A 24 33.95 35.19 -17.92
N GLY A 25 33.20 35.34 -16.83
CA GLY A 25 33.10 36.58 -16.06
C GLY A 25 32.16 37.63 -16.66
N GLU A 26 31.32 37.24 -17.63
CA GLU A 26 30.34 38.15 -18.22
C GLU A 26 29.11 38.32 -17.31
N PRO A 27 28.52 39.54 -17.23
CA PRO A 27 27.33 39.77 -16.43
C PRO A 27 26.12 39.05 -17.00
N LEU A 28 25.32 38.45 -16.12
CA LEU A 28 24.06 37.80 -16.49
C LEU A 28 22.93 38.82 -16.64
N ARG A 29 22.12 38.62 -17.67
CA ARG A 29 20.87 39.33 -17.87
C ARG A 29 19.77 38.73 -17.01
N THR A 30 18.70 39.49 -16.79
CA THR A 30 17.53 39.04 -16.00
C THR A 30 16.90 37.78 -16.58
N GLU A 31 16.85 37.67 -17.90
CA GLU A 31 16.30 36.49 -18.59
C GLU A 31 17.16 35.24 -18.37
N GLU A 32 18.50 35.39 -18.35
CA GLU A 32 19.44 34.30 -18.10
C GLU A 32 19.30 33.79 -16.65
N MET A 33 19.15 34.71 -15.69
CA MET A 33 18.85 34.35 -14.30
C MET A 33 17.51 33.62 -14.18
N MET A 34 16.48 34.05 -14.92
CA MET A 34 15.18 33.38 -14.94
C MET A 34 15.28 31.95 -15.48
N VAL A 35 16.09 31.72 -16.53
CA VAL A 35 16.34 30.37 -17.05
C VAL A 35 17.01 29.47 -16.01
N LEU A 36 18.00 29.98 -15.27
CA LEU A 36 18.64 29.21 -14.18
C LEU A 36 17.64 28.85 -13.07
N VAL A 37 16.76 29.79 -12.69
CA VAL A 37 15.71 29.54 -11.71
C VAL A 37 14.71 28.49 -12.21
N LEU A 38 14.31 28.55 -13.48
CA LEU A 38 13.43 27.55 -14.09
C LEU A 38 14.10 26.16 -14.14
N LYS A 39 15.38 26.09 -14.49
CA LYS A 39 16.15 24.85 -14.47
C LYS A 39 16.25 24.26 -13.06
N ALA A 40 16.49 25.10 -12.05
CA ALA A 40 16.53 24.68 -10.66
C ALA A 40 15.17 24.14 -10.18
N GLN A 41 14.07 24.83 -10.50
CA GLN A 41 12.70 24.39 -10.18
C GLN A 41 12.33 23.09 -10.89
N ALA A 42 12.66 22.95 -12.17
CA ALA A 42 12.40 21.73 -12.94
C ALA A 42 13.15 20.53 -12.34
N ASN A 43 14.43 20.71 -11.98
CA ASN A 43 15.21 19.65 -11.35
C ASN A 43 14.66 19.27 -9.96
N HIS A 44 14.28 20.26 -9.14
CA HIS A 44 13.67 20.00 -7.84
C HIS A 44 12.33 19.26 -7.96
N PHE A 45 11.49 19.62 -8.94
CA PHE A 45 10.24 18.92 -9.21
C PHE A 45 10.47 17.47 -9.66
N HIS A 46 11.47 17.25 -10.54
CA HIS A 46 11.84 15.89 -10.97
C HIS A 46 12.30 15.01 -9.80
N HIS A 47 13.12 15.57 -8.90
CA HIS A 47 13.55 14.85 -7.70
C HIS A 47 12.37 14.54 -6.78
N LEU A 48 11.48 15.50 -6.54
CA LEU A 48 10.26 15.31 -5.75
C LEU A 48 9.36 14.21 -6.32
N ASP A 49 9.08 14.22 -7.62
CA ASP A 49 8.25 13.17 -8.26
C ASP A 49 8.88 11.78 -8.08
N LYS A 50 10.19 11.68 -8.28
CA LYS A 50 10.92 10.42 -8.08
C LYS A 50 10.85 9.93 -6.63
N ASP A 51 11.03 10.81 -5.66
CA ASP A 51 10.97 10.48 -4.25
C ASP A 51 9.56 10.05 -3.85
N LEU A 52 8.54 10.80 -4.29
CA LEU A 52 7.13 10.45 -4.09
C LEU A 52 6.79 9.07 -4.66
N ARG A 53 7.27 8.74 -5.85
CA ARG A 53 7.09 7.42 -6.45
C ARG A 53 7.75 6.32 -5.61
N ASN A 54 8.94 6.57 -5.09
CA ASN A 54 9.67 5.61 -4.26
C ASN A 54 8.99 5.40 -2.90
N GLU A 55 8.51 6.46 -2.27
CA GLU A 55 7.75 6.39 -1.02
C GLU A 55 6.44 5.63 -1.23
N MET A 56 5.69 5.94 -2.30
CA MET A 56 4.47 5.22 -2.66
C MET A 56 4.71 3.73 -2.90
N LYS A 57 5.83 3.38 -3.55
CA LYS A 57 6.21 1.98 -3.75
C LYS A 57 6.50 1.30 -2.42
N THR A 58 7.29 1.94 -1.55
CA THR A 58 7.62 1.43 -0.22
C THR A 58 6.37 1.24 0.64
N LEU A 59 5.46 2.22 0.63
CA LEU A 59 4.19 2.14 1.34
C LEU A 59 3.33 0.98 0.84
N ARG A 60 3.27 0.77 -0.48
CA ARG A 60 2.54 -0.35 -1.08
C ARG A 60 3.14 -1.69 -0.67
N GLU A 61 4.45 -1.80 -0.61
CA GLU A 61 5.14 -3.02 -0.16
C GLU A 61 4.90 -3.32 1.32
N ASP A 62 5.01 -2.32 2.20
CA ASP A 62 4.68 -2.48 3.63
C ASP A 62 3.19 -2.87 3.82
N MET A 63 2.30 -2.22 3.07
CA MET A 63 0.87 -2.52 3.11
C MET A 63 0.58 -3.97 2.69
N ASN A 64 1.23 -4.47 1.63
CA ASN A 64 1.11 -5.86 1.21
C ASN A 64 1.59 -6.83 2.30
N GLN A 65 2.74 -6.56 2.93
CA GLN A 65 3.24 -7.41 4.02
C GLN A 65 2.27 -7.45 5.21
N ARG A 66 1.69 -6.30 5.58
CA ARG A 66 0.68 -6.23 6.64
C ARG A 66 -0.58 -7.01 6.27
N PHE A 67 -1.04 -6.95 5.03
CA PHE A 67 -2.18 -7.73 4.57
C PHE A 67 -1.91 -9.23 4.63
N GLU A 68 -0.73 -9.71 4.22
CA GLU A 68 -0.37 -11.13 4.37
C GLU A 68 -0.39 -11.60 5.84
N ILE A 69 0.04 -10.75 6.77
CA ILE A 69 -0.04 -11.05 8.21
C ILE A 69 -1.49 -11.14 8.67
N VAL A 70 -2.35 -10.25 8.16
CA VAL A 70 -3.79 -10.27 8.44
C VAL A 70 -4.43 -11.55 7.92
N ASP A 71 -4.13 -11.96 6.68
CA ASP A 71 -4.63 -13.21 6.10
C ASP A 71 -4.25 -14.43 6.96
N LYS A 72 -2.99 -14.53 7.39
CA LYS A 72 -2.53 -15.59 8.31
C LYS A 72 -3.29 -15.60 9.64
N ARG A 73 -3.65 -14.42 10.17
CA ARG A 73 -4.45 -14.32 11.40
C ARG A 73 -5.89 -14.79 11.16
N PHE A 74 -6.48 -14.45 10.02
CA PHE A 74 -7.82 -14.92 9.65
C PHE A 74 -7.85 -16.43 9.47
N GLU A 75 -6.88 -17.05 8.80
CA GLU A 75 -6.79 -18.51 8.71
C GLU A 75 -6.74 -19.19 10.09
N ASN A 76 -6.04 -18.59 11.05
CA ASN A 76 -5.99 -19.11 12.42
C ASN A 76 -7.34 -18.95 13.14
N VAL A 77 -8.05 -17.85 12.90
CA VAL A 77 -9.41 -17.63 13.41
C VAL A 77 -10.37 -18.68 12.84
N ASP A 78 -10.33 -18.93 11.54
CA ASP A 78 -11.16 -19.95 10.89
C ASP A 78 -10.94 -21.34 11.48
N LYS A 79 -9.69 -21.75 11.71
CA LYS A 79 -9.36 -23.02 12.38
C LYS A 79 -9.97 -23.11 13.78
N ARG A 80 -9.97 -22.02 14.55
CA ARG A 80 -10.58 -21.99 15.90
C ARG A 80 -12.10 -22.06 15.82
N PHE A 81 -12.71 -21.41 14.82
CA PHE A 81 -14.14 -21.51 14.57
C PHE A 81 -14.56 -22.92 14.17
N GLU A 82 -13.83 -23.59 13.28
CA GLU A 82 -14.09 -24.99 12.94
C GLU A 82 -14.03 -25.91 14.18
N GLN A 83 -13.02 -25.71 15.05
CA GLN A 83 -12.92 -26.47 16.30
C GLN A 83 -14.11 -26.21 17.22
N LEU A 84 -14.59 -24.96 17.29
CA LEU A 84 -15.77 -24.61 18.07
C LEU A 84 -17.03 -25.28 17.51
N ILE A 85 -17.23 -25.24 16.19
CA ILE A 85 -18.36 -25.90 15.51
C ILE A 85 -18.36 -27.40 15.82
N ARG A 86 -17.23 -28.09 15.69
CA ARG A 86 -17.13 -29.53 16.03
C ARG A 86 -17.49 -29.84 17.48
N ARG A 87 -17.17 -28.94 18.43
CA ARG A 87 -17.55 -29.10 19.85
C ARG A 87 -19.04 -28.90 20.04
N ILE A 88 -19.63 -27.90 19.38
CA ILE A 88 -21.06 -27.63 19.41
C ILE A 88 -21.84 -28.80 18.80
N ASP A 89 -21.42 -29.33 17.65
CA ASP A 89 -22.06 -30.49 17.01
C ASP A 89 -22.05 -31.71 17.92
N ARG A 90 -20.90 -32.00 18.54
CA ARG A 90 -20.78 -33.08 19.51
C ARG A 90 -21.73 -32.86 20.69
N PHE A 91 -21.76 -31.65 21.24
CA PHE A 91 -22.65 -31.31 22.35
C PHE A 91 -24.12 -31.49 21.97
N MET A 92 -24.53 -31.05 20.78
CA MET A 92 -25.88 -31.20 20.25
C MET A 92 -26.28 -32.67 20.07
N PHE A 93 -25.36 -33.50 19.57
CA PHE A 93 -25.61 -34.94 19.42
C PHE A 93 -25.85 -35.62 20.78
N TRP A 94 -25.02 -35.32 21.78
CA TRP A 94 -25.17 -35.87 23.13
C TRP A 94 -26.45 -35.37 23.82
N SER A 95 -26.79 -34.09 23.67
CA SER A 95 -28.00 -33.54 24.30
C SER A 95 -29.26 -34.17 23.72
N MET A 96 -29.35 -34.35 22.40
CA MET A 96 -30.46 -35.07 21.77
C MET A 96 -30.57 -36.51 22.26
N GLY A 97 -29.45 -37.23 22.37
CA GLY A 97 -29.42 -38.60 22.89
C GLY A 97 -29.97 -38.69 24.32
N ILE A 98 -29.56 -37.77 25.21
CA ILE A 98 -30.05 -37.69 26.59
C ILE A 98 -31.55 -37.38 26.62
N THR A 99 -32.01 -36.42 25.80
CA THR A 99 -33.44 -36.07 25.73
C THR A 99 -34.30 -37.25 25.27
N VAL A 100 -33.87 -37.98 24.23
CA VAL A 100 -34.59 -39.17 23.74
C VAL A 100 -34.59 -40.29 24.79
N ALA A 101 -33.46 -40.55 25.45
CA ALA A 101 -33.37 -41.56 26.50
C ALA A 101 -34.28 -41.24 27.69
N ALA A 102 -34.31 -39.97 28.13
CA ALA A 102 -35.20 -39.51 29.19
C ALA A 102 -36.68 -39.67 28.80
N ALA A 103 -37.06 -39.30 27.57
CA ALA A 103 -38.41 -39.48 27.08
C ALA A 103 -38.83 -40.96 27.01
N ALA A 104 -37.95 -41.84 26.53
CA ALA A 104 -38.19 -43.29 26.48
C ALA A 104 -38.36 -43.87 27.89
N PHE A 105 -37.50 -43.50 28.83
CA PHE A 105 -37.56 -43.95 30.22
C PHE A 105 -38.91 -43.58 30.86
N VAL A 106 -39.35 -42.34 30.69
CA VAL A 106 -40.65 -41.86 31.16
C VAL A 106 -41.78 -42.71 30.57
N VAL A 107 -41.79 -42.96 29.26
CA VAL A 107 -42.83 -43.78 28.61
C VAL A 107 -42.84 -45.23 29.11
N THR A 108 -41.68 -45.83 29.39
CA THR A 108 -41.60 -47.22 29.89
C THR A 108 -41.98 -47.39 31.36
N TYR A 109 -41.80 -46.35 32.20
CA TYR A 109 -42.05 -46.45 33.64
C TYR A 109 -43.40 -45.85 34.07
N LEU A 110 -43.98 -44.92 33.30
CA LEU A 110 -45.32 -44.38 33.54
C LEU A 110 -46.44 -45.16 32.86
N LYS A 111 -46.12 -46.27 32.19
CA LYS A 111 -47.07 -47.14 31.49
C LYS A 111 -46.95 -48.56 32.01
#